data_AF-A0A2G4SIV1-F1
#
_entry.id   AF-A0A2G4SIV1-F1
#
_cell.length_a   1.000
_cell.length_b   1.000
_cell.length_c   1.000
_cell.angle_alpha   90.00
_cell.angle_beta   90.00
_cell.angle_gamma   90.00
#
_symmetry.space_group_name_H-M   'P 1'
#
loop_
_entity.id
_entity.type
_entity.pdbx_description
1 polymer ?
#
loop_
_entity_poly.entity_id
_entity_poly.type
_entity_poly.pdbx_seq_one_letter_code
_entity_poly.pdbx_strand_id
1 'polypeptide(L)'
;MPYAKEYPCKPWAKSFYILDPITINSHIHEQPLKPLVAVEHFLHKQKRTLLGMDIKERADETIQLLYTIAKQIFKNDITLEERTIDVLLNVCERIQKQFHKIKEALEIENLEELKKTHKRVCRRRLYVFGDM
;
A
#
# COMPACT_ATOMS: atom_id res chain seq x y z
N MET A 1 -6.02 -31.25 15.39
CA MET A 1 -5.57 -30.46 14.21
C MET A 1 -4.11 -30.10 14.43
N PRO A 2 -3.22 -30.25 13.44
CA PRO A 2 -1.77 -30.09 13.65
C PRO A 2 -1.32 -28.65 13.94
N TYR A 3 -2.11 -27.66 13.53
CA TYR A 3 -1.82 -26.23 13.66
C TYR A 3 -2.74 -25.52 14.67
N ALA A 4 -3.47 -26.25 15.51
CA ALA A 4 -4.39 -25.67 16.48
C ALA A 4 -4.16 -26.26 17.87
N LYS A 5 -4.21 -25.42 18.90
CA LYS A 5 -4.05 -25.84 20.29
C LYS A 5 -5.39 -26.25 20.88
N GLU A 6 -5.44 -27.45 21.44
CA GLU A 6 -6.65 -27.93 22.13
C GLU A 6 -6.76 -27.34 23.54
N TYR A 7 -7.96 -26.91 23.90
CA TYR A 7 -8.28 -26.35 25.22
C TYR A 7 -9.34 -27.19 25.95
N PRO A 8 -9.37 -27.14 27.30
CA PRO A 8 -10.32 -27.90 28.09
C PRO A 8 -11.77 -27.59 27.72
N CYS A 9 -12.55 -28.64 27.51
CA CYS A 9 -13.93 -28.54 27.06
C CYS A 9 -14.86 -28.09 28.19
N LYS A 10 -15.83 -27.25 27.85
CA LYS A 10 -17.03 -26.99 28.65
C LYS A 10 -18.10 -28.04 28.25
N PRO A 11 -19.14 -28.27 29.08
CA PRO A 11 -20.12 -29.34 28.83
C PRO A 11 -20.86 -29.25 27.47
N TRP A 12 -20.87 -28.07 26.85
CA TRP A 12 -21.60 -27.80 25.61
C TRP A 12 -20.80 -28.08 24.33
N ALA A 13 -19.50 -28.40 24.42
CA ALA A 13 -18.65 -28.62 23.24
C ALA A 13 -17.80 -29.88 23.39
N LYS A 14 -17.65 -30.62 22.28
CA LYS A 14 -16.84 -31.84 22.24
C LYS A 14 -15.33 -31.54 22.33
N SER A 15 -14.87 -30.48 21.69
CA SER A 15 -13.49 -30.01 21.73
C SER A 15 -13.40 -28.52 21.38
N PHE A 16 -12.41 -27.82 21.94
CA PHE A 16 -12.06 -26.45 21.58
C PHE A 16 -10.68 -26.42 20.96
N TYR A 17 -10.57 -25.88 19.76
CA TYR A 17 -9.30 -25.64 19.10
C TYR A 17 -9.11 -24.14 18.91
N ILE A 18 -7.96 -23.64 19.35
CA ILE A 18 -7.57 -22.25 19.16
C ILE A 18 -6.46 -22.20 18.11
N LEU A 19 -6.66 -21.33 17.12
CA LEU A 19 -5.67 -20.95 16.14
C LEU A 19 -5.07 -19.63 16.60
N ASP A 20 -3.76 -19.60 16.74
CA ASP A 20 -3.01 -18.39 17.07
C ASP A 20 -1.69 -18.35 16.29
N PRO A 21 -1.01 -17.19 16.25
CA PRO A 21 0.19 -17.00 15.44
C PRO A 21 1.34 -17.90 15.87
N ILE A 22 1.37 -18.28 17.15
CA ILE A 22 2.40 -19.14 17.73
C ILE A 22 2.16 -20.58 17.26
N THR A 23 0.91 -21.04 17.25
CA THR A 23 0.52 -22.40 16.82
C THR A 23 0.70 -22.62 15.32
N ILE A 24 0.50 -21.58 14.50
CA ILE A 24 0.66 -21.69 13.05
C ILE A 24 2.07 -21.40 12.55
N ASN A 25 2.97 -20.87 13.40
CA ASN A 25 4.30 -20.39 12.99
C ASN A 25 5.13 -21.47 12.28
N SER A 26 5.05 -22.72 12.72
CA SER A 26 5.76 -23.85 12.08
C SER A 26 5.23 -24.20 10.69
N HIS A 27 4.03 -23.75 10.33
CA HIS A 27 3.32 -24.09 9.11
C HIS A 27 3.27 -22.93 8.11
N ILE A 28 3.71 -21.73 8.51
CA ILE A 28 3.62 -20.50 7.70
C ILE A 28 4.63 -20.47 6.53
N HIS A 29 5.65 -21.32 6.60
CA HIS A 29 6.67 -21.47 5.57
C HIS A 29 6.33 -22.58 4.56
N GLU A 30 5.25 -23.33 4.79
CA GLU A 30 4.76 -24.34 3.85
C GLU A 30 4.19 -23.66 2.61
N GLN A 31 4.47 -24.24 1.43
CA GLN A 31 3.99 -23.72 0.14
C GLN A 31 3.36 -24.86 -0.66
N PRO A 32 2.07 -24.77 -1.03
CA PRO A 32 1.12 -23.69 -0.69
C PRO A 32 0.74 -23.71 0.80
N LEU A 33 0.26 -22.57 1.32
CA LEU A 33 -0.22 -22.50 2.69
C LEU A 33 -1.45 -23.38 2.85
N LYS A 34 -1.58 -24.04 4.01
CA LYS A 34 -2.84 -24.71 4.36
C LYS A 34 -3.93 -23.64 4.52
N PRO A 35 -5.16 -23.84 3.99
CA PRO A 35 -6.19 -22.81 3.99
C PRO A 35 -6.48 -22.19 5.37
N LEU A 36 -6.55 -23.00 6.43
CA LEU A 36 -6.78 -22.51 7.79
C LEU A 36 -5.59 -21.71 8.35
N VAL A 37 -4.36 -22.07 7.97
CA VAL A 37 -3.15 -21.30 8.31
C VAL A 37 -3.14 -19.97 7.58
N ALA A 38 -3.53 -19.95 6.30
CA ALA A 38 -3.65 -18.72 5.51
C ALA A 38 -4.71 -17.76 6.08
N VAL A 39 -5.86 -18.30 6.51
CA VAL A 39 -6.93 -17.52 7.17
C VAL A 39 -6.45 -16.92 8.49
N GLU A 40 -5.82 -17.73 9.35
CA GLU A 40 -5.25 -17.23 10.62
C GLU A 40 -4.21 -16.13 10.34
N HIS A 41 -3.26 -16.40 9.44
CA HIS A 41 -2.19 -15.45 9.09
C HIS A 41 -2.76 -14.12 8.58
N PHE A 42 -3.76 -14.19 7.70
CA PHE A 42 -4.47 -13.01 7.20
C PHE A 42 -5.12 -12.20 8.32
N LEU A 43 -5.90 -12.87 9.18
CA LEU A 43 -6.62 -12.24 10.29
C LEU A 43 -5.68 -11.69 11.36
N HIS A 44 -4.53 -12.32 11.58
CA HIS A 44 -3.53 -11.87 12.53
C HIS A 44 -2.70 -10.69 12.01
N LYS A 45 -2.23 -10.74 10.75
CA LYS A 45 -1.40 -9.67 10.19
C LYS A 45 -2.14 -8.34 10.11
N GLN A 46 -3.45 -8.37 9.85
CA GLN A 46 -4.32 -7.18 9.74
C GLN A 46 -3.77 -6.08 8.82
N LYS A 47 -2.93 -6.46 7.84
CA LYS A 47 -2.38 -5.51 6.88
C LYS A 47 -3.43 -5.26 5.80
N ARG A 48 -3.61 -4.00 5.43
CA ARG A 48 -4.52 -3.61 4.32
C ARG A 48 -3.93 -3.89 2.94
N THR A 49 -2.62 -4.15 2.86
CA THR A 49 -1.90 -4.21 1.59
C THR A 49 -1.00 -5.45 1.52
N LEU A 50 -0.90 -6.00 0.31
CA LEU A 50 0.03 -7.07 -0.06
C LEU A 50 1.45 -6.55 -0.32
N LEU A 51 1.69 -5.23 -0.28
CA LEU A 51 2.99 -4.63 -0.63
C LEU A 51 4.10 -4.99 0.36
N GLY A 52 3.76 -5.15 1.64
CA GLY A 52 4.70 -5.51 2.70
C GLY A 52 4.76 -7.00 3.02
N MET A 53 4.34 -7.87 2.10
CA MET A 53 4.41 -9.33 2.21
C MET A 53 5.52 -9.89 1.32
N ASP A 54 6.08 -11.04 1.71
CA ASP A 54 7.03 -11.77 0.88
C ASP A 54 6.39 -12.22 -0.45
N ILE A 55 7.20 -12.38 -1.49
CA ILE A 55 6.75 -12.80 -2.82
C ILE A 55 6.02 -14.14 -2.75
N LYS A 56 6.50 -15.08 -1.92
CA LYS A 56 5.90 -16.41 -1.78
C LYS A 56 4.53 -16.33 -1.09
N GLU A 57 4.42 -15.55 -0.01
CA GLU A 57 3.15 -15.34 0.69
C GLU A 57 2.12 -14.65 -0.20
N ARG A 58 2.56 -13.67 -1.01
CA ARG A 58 1.68 -12.99 -1.98
C ARG A 58 1.17 -13.92 -3.07
N ALA A 59 1.98 -14.91 -3.48
CA ALA A 59 1.62 -15.85 -4.53
C ALA A 59 0.59 -16.91 -4.06
N ASP A 60 0.36 -17.04 -2.75
CA ASP A 60 -0.60 -18.01 -2.21
C ASP A 60 -2.04 -17.68 -2.63
N GLU A 61 -2.73 -18.68 -3.18
CA GLU A 61 -4.08 -18.54 -3.74
C GLU A 61 -5.12 -18.17 -2.68
N THR A 62 -4.98 -18.71 -1.45
CA THR A 62 -5.92 -18.43 -0.36
C THR A 62 -5.73 -17.00 0.14
N ILE A 63 -4.48 -16.55 0.29
CA ILE A 63 -4.18 -15.16 0.65
C ILE A 63 -4.71 -14.20 -0.41
N GLN A 64 -4.49 -14.47 -1.71
CA GLN A 64 -5.03 -13.64 -2.78
C GLN A 64 -6.55 -13.56 -2.76
N LEU A 65 -7.23 -14.68 -2.53
CA LEU A 65 -8.68 -14.73 -2.41
C LEU A 65 -9.17 -13.88 -1.22
N LEU A 66 -8.55 -14.01 -0.05
CA LEU A 66 -8.92 -13.25 1.15
C LEU A 66 -8.76 -11.74 0.95
N TYR A 67 -7.65 -11.30 0.35
CA TYR A 67 -7.46 -9.88 0.02
C TYR A 67 -8.41 -9.39 -1.07
N THR A 68 -8.79 -10.25 -2.02
CA THR A 68 -9.80 -9.91 -3.04
C THR A 68 -11.17 -9.68 -2.40
N ILE A 69 -11.57 -10.58 -1.49
CA ILE A 69 -12.81 -10.43 -0.73
C ILE A 69 -12.76 -9.16 0.12
N ALA A 70 -11.66 -8.94 0.85
CA ALA A 70 -11.48 -7.72 1.65
C ALA A 70 -11.59 -6.46 0.78
N LYS A 71 -10.94 -6.43 -0.40
CA LYS A 71 -11.03 -5.31 -1.34
C LYS A 71 -12.47 -5.06 -1.80
N GLN A 72 -13.27 -6.11 -2.01
CA GLN A 72 -14.67 -5.97 -2.40
C GLN A 72 -15.53 -5.42 -1.27
N ILE A 73 -15.31 -5.89 -0.03
CA ILE A 73 -16.04 -5.43 1.16
C ILE A 73 -15.73 -3.96 1.45
N PHE A 74 -14.45 -3.59 1.41
CA PHE A 74 -13.98 -2.23 1.74
C PHE A 74 -13.87 -1.32 0.51
N LYS A 75 -14.51 -1.68 -0.61
CA LYS A 75 -14.37 -0.97 -1.89
C LYS A 75 -14.64 0.54 -1.76
N ASN A 76 -15.67 0.92 -1.01
CA ASN A 76 -16.04 2.33 -0.84
C ASN A 76 -14.96 3.10 -0.06
N ASP A 77 -14.43 2.52 1.01
CA ASP A 77 -13.37 3.14 1.81
C ASP A 77 -12.06 3.28 1.01
N ILE A 78 -11.75 2.25 0.19
CA ILE A 78 -10.57 2.24 -0.68
C ILE A 78 -10.65 3.34 -1.75
N THR A 79 -11.82 3.59 -2.34
CA THR A 79 -11.96 4.63 -3.39
C THR A 79 -11.63 6.05 -2.89
N LEU A 80 -11.74 6.31 -1.59
CA LEU A 80 -11.37 7.60 -1.00
C LEU A 80 -9.85 7.73 -0.81
N GLU A 81 -9.19 6.65 -0.38
CA GLU A 81 -7.73 6.57 -0.29
C GLU A 81 -7.07 6.63 -1.68
N GLU A 82 -7.61 5.92 -2.68
CA GLU A 82 -7.11 5.92 -4.08
C GLU A 82 -7.13 7.32 -4.69
N ARG A 83 -8.21 8.09 -4.49
CA ARG A 83 -8.28 9.50 -4.94
C ARG A 83 -7.19 10.37 -4.32
N THR A 84 -6.83 10.11 -3.06
CA THR A 84 -5.77 10.84 -2.36
C THR A 84 -4.40 10.49 -2.94
N ILE A 85 -4.18 9.22 -3.27
CA ILE A 85 -2.94 8.75 -3.92
C ILE A 85 -2.81 9.37 -5.32
N ASP A 86 -3.87 9.41 -6.12
CA ASP A 86 -3.85 10.01 -7.45
C ASP A 86 -3.49 11.50 -7.41
N VAL A 87 -4.02 12.24 -6.43
CA VAL A 87 -3.66 13.64 -6.21
C VAL A 87 -2.17 13.77 -5.86
N LEU A 88 -1.66 12.93 -4.97
CA LEU A 88 -0.24 12.93 -4.60
C LEU A 88 0.67 12.60 -5.80
N LEU A 89 0.32 11.60 -6.61
CA LEU A 89 1.06 11.23 -7.82
C LEU A 89 1.10 12.39 -8.82
N ASN A 90 -0.01 13.08 -9.03
CA ASN A 90 -0.07 14.26 -9.89
C ASN A 90 0.81 15.40 -9.36
N VAL A 91 0.82 15.63 -8.05
CA VAL A 91 1.73 16.61 -7.43
C VAL A 91 3.19 16.23 -7.65
N CYS A 92 3.54 14.96 -7.44
CA CYS A 92 4.90 14.45 -7.69
C CYS A 92 5.33 14.61 -9.15
N GLU A 93 4.47 14.26 -10.11
CA GLU A 93 4.74 14.47 -11.54
C GLU A 93 4.95 15.96 -11.86
N ARG A 94 4.10 16.83 -11.31
CA ARG A 94 4.23 18.28 -11.52
C ARG A 94 5.56 18.78 -10.98
N ILE A 95 5.94 18.36 -9.77
CA ILE A 95 7.21 18.71 -9.14
C ILE A 95 8.38 18.21 -9.99
N GLN A 96 8.34 16.96 -10.47
CA GLN A 96 9.37 16.39 -11.32
C GLN A 96 9.53 17.17 -12.64
N LYS A 97 8.42 17.56 -13.27
CA LYS A 97 8.43 18.43 -14.46
C LYS A 97 9.02 19.80 -14.18
N GLN A 98 8.78 20.39 -12.99
CA GLN A 98 9.41 21.66 -12.61
C GLN A 98 10.91 21.50 -12.37
N PHE A 99 11.35 20.45 -11.69
CA PHE A 99 12.78 20.16 -11.51
C PHE A 99 13.49 19.95 -12.83
N HIS A 100 12.85 19.25 -13.78
CA HIS A 100 13.41 19.08 -15.12
C HIS A 100 13.61 20.42 -15.84
N LYS A 101 12.60 21.30 -15.81
CA LYS A 101 12.71 22.66 -16.39
C LYS A 101 13.78 23.52 -15.73
N ILE A 102 13.93 23.41 -14.41
CA ILE A 102 14.98 24.12 -13.68
C ILE A 102 16.35 23.59 -14.10
N LYS A 103 16.51 22.27 -14.21
CA LYS A 103 17.75 21.65 -14.68
C LYS A 103 18.10 22.10 -16.10
N GLU A 104 17.15 22.03 -17.04
CA GLU A 104 17.33 22.53 -18.41
C GLU A 104 17.73 24.01 -18.42
N ALA A 105 17.10 24.85 -17.59
CA ALA A 105 17.42 26.27 -17.52
C ALA A 105 18.82 26.57 -16.94
N LEU A 106 19.35 25.71 -16.08
CA LEU A 106 20.69 25.81 -15.51
C LEU A 106 21.77 25.31 -16.48
N GLU A 107 21.42 24.41 -17.41
CA GLU A 107 22.31 23.91 -18.46
C GLU A 107 22.43 24.88 -19.66
N ILE A 108 21.59 25.94 -19.72
CA ILE A 108 21.71 27.00 -20.73
C ILE A 108 22.86 27.95 -20.35
N GLU A 109 23.99 27.86 -21.07
CA GLU A 109 25.16 28.75 -20.89
C GLU A 109 24.92 30.21 -21.34
N ASN A 110 23.78 30.51 -21.96
CA ASN A 110 23.52 31.81 -22.57
C ASN A 110 22.72 32.74 -21.64
N LEU A 111 23.40 33.77 -21.10
CA LEU A 111 22.93 34.69 -20.07
C LEU A 111 21.64 35.47 -20.45
N GLU A 112 21.37 35.65 -21.75
CA GLU A 112 20.17 36.35 -22.25
C GLU A 112 18.91 35.48 -22.26
N GLU A 113 19.05 34.19 -22.50
CA GLU A 113 17.94 33.22 -22.41
C GLU A 113 17.51 33.06 -20.95
N LEU A 114 18.47 32.94 -20.03
CA LEU A 114 18.24 32.80 -18.59
C LEU A 114 17.46 34.00 -18.00
N LYS A 115 17.75 35.23 -18.47
CA LYS A 115 16.99 36.45 -18.11
C LYS A 115 15.54 36.42 -18.62
N LYS A 116 15.28 35.89 -19.82
CA LYS A 116 13.91 35.75 -20.36
C LYS A 116 13.11 34.69 -19.58
N THR A 117 13.73 33.58 -19.21
CA THR A 117 13.10 32.50 -18.44
C THR A 117 12.80 32.96 -17.01
N HIS A 118 13.74 33.64 -16.35
CA HIS A 118 13.56 34.22 -15.02
C HIS A 118 12.41 35.25 -14.99
N LYS A 119 12.28 36.11 -16.01
CA LYS A 119 11.19 37.09 -16.13
C LYS A 119 9.83 36.43 -16.33
N ARG A 120 9.76 35.27 -17.01
CA ARG A 120 8.51 34.48 -17.17
C ARG A 120 8.11 33.75 -15.89
N VAL A 121 9.08 33.20 -15.15
CA VAL A 121 8.81 32.49 -13.87
C VAL A 121 8.39 33.46 -12.77
N CYS A 122 9.03 34.63 -12.64
CA CYS A 122 8.60 35.66 -11.68
C CYS A 122 7.21 36.24 -12.00
N ARG A 123 6.85 36.39 -13.28
CA ARG A 123 5.48 36.83 -13.64
C ARG A 123 4.41 35.82 -13.23
N ARG A 124 4.66 34.51 -13.31
CA ARG A 124 3.70 33.49 -12.88
C ARG A 124 3.53 33.43 -11.36
N ARG A 125 4.56 33.78 -10.58
CA ARG A 125 4.49 33.83 -9.11
C ARG A 125 3.64 34.99 -8.59
N LEU A 126 3.56 36.09 -9.35
CA LEU A 126 2.72 37.26 -9.00
C LEU A 126 1.22 37.00 -9.15
N TYR A 127 0.79 36.12 -10.06
CA TYR A 127 -0.64 35.77 -10.20
C TYR A 127 -1.15 34.78 -9.14
N VAL A 128 -0.26 34.07 -8.43
CA VAL A 128 -0.66 33.11 -7.39
C VAL A 128 -0.77 33.76 -6.01
N PHE A 129 -0.22 34.98 -5.83
CA PHE A 129 -0.26 35.74 -4.58
C PHE A 129 -1.07 37.04 -4.68
N GLY A 130 -1.76 37.29 -5.81
CA GLY A 130 -2.55 38.50 -6.05
C GLY A 130 -4.06 38.37 -5.83
N ASP A 131 -4.55 37.16 -5.52
CA ASP A 131 -5.97 36.90 -5.19
C ASP A 131 -6.11 36.47 -3.72
N MET A 132 -5.72 37.37 -2.81
CA MET A 132 -6.25 37.43 -1.43
C MET A 132 -6.56 38.88 -1.07
#